data_AF-A0A3A9K577-F1
#
_entry.id   AF-A0A3A9K577-F1
#
_cell.length_a   1.000
_cell.length_b   1.000
_cell.length_c   1.000
_cell.angle_alpha   90.00
_cell.angle_beta   90.00
_cell.angle_gamma   90.00
#
_symmetry.space_group_name_H-M   'P 1'
#
loop_
_entity.id
_entity.type
_entity.pdbx_description
1 polymer ?
#
loop_
_entity_poly.entity_id
_entity_poly.type
_entity_poly.pdbx_seq_one_letter_code
_entity_poly.pdbx_strand_id
1 'polypeptide(L)'
;MVKPERTGERDMSLSERHRLYGIDCPAVDIDLLLIEYDSATPVALIEYKNEHSFSGNTSWSTWRALETLANNAMLPLFKVTYSSDFSRWCVRPVNYIAQYRIPQPVEMDEPDFVRFLYSLRGREVPPEVWENIRKAKREVVSDAQ
;
A
#
# COMPACT_ATOMS: atom_id res chain seq x y z
N MET A 1 30.57 12.09 -2.25
CA MET A 1 29.81 11.12 -1.45
C MET A 1 28.35 11.56 -1.46
N VAL A 2 27.51 10.88 -2.24
CA VAL A 2 26.10 11.24 -2.41
C VAL A 2 25.34 10.73 -1.19
N LYS A 3 24.44 11.55 -0.62
CA LYS A 3 23.61 11.14 0.52
C LYS A 3 22.72 9.97 0.10
N PRO A 4 22.66 8.86 0.87
CA PRO A 4 21.88 7.65 0.54
C PRO A 4 20.39 7.90 0.24
N GLU A 5 19.83 8.99 0.76
CA GLU A 5 18.42 9.37 0.61
C GLU A 5 17.97 9.59 -0.85
N ARG A 6 18.90 9.77 -1.80
CA ARG A 6 18.58 10.12 -3.21
C ARG A 6 18.46 8.95 -4.19
N THR A 7 18.83 7.72 -3.82
CA THR A 7 18.84 6.57 -4.76
C THR A 7 17.65 5.62 -4.61
N GLY A 8 16.73 5.87 -3.68
CA GLY A 8 15.62 4.96 -3.41
C GLY A 8 16.01 3.68 -2.66
N GLU A 9 17.29 3.50 -2.35
CA GLU A 9 17.82 2.41 -1.52
C GLU A 9 17.64 2.75 -0.04
N ARG A 10 16.38 2.82 0.40
CA ARG A 10 16.05 2.98 1.82
C ARG A 10 16.48 1.69 2.53
N ASP A 11 17.57 1.77 3.29
CA ASP A 11 18.09 0.76 4.22
C ASP A 11 18.15 -0.68 3.68
N MET A 12 18.55 -0.88 2.42
CA MET A 12 18.71 -2.23 1.84
C MET A 12 19.65 -3.10 2.69
N SER A 13 20.67 -2.50 3.30
CA SER A 13 21.57 -3.18 4.24
C SER A 13 20.86 -3.73 5.49
N LEU A 14 19.78 -3.10 5.96
CA LEU A 14 18.98 -3.58 7.09
C LEU A 14 18.05 -4.71 6.64
N SER A 15 17.36 -4.55 5.51
CA SER A 15 16.53 -5.62 4.93
C SER A 15 17.35 -6.86 4.59
N GLU A 16 18.56 -6.69 4.04
CA GLU A 16 19.52 -7.77 3.82
C GLU A 16 19.93 -8.46 5.13
N ARG A 17 20.17 -7.70 6.21
CA ARG A 17 20.43 -8.28 7.54
C ARG A 17 19.25 -9.08 8.07
N HIS A 18 18.03 -8.58 7.93
CA HIS A 18 16.83 -9.31 8.35
C HIS A 18 16.61 -10.60 7.52
N ARG A 19 16.97 -10.60 6.23
CA ARG A 19 16.94 -11.83 5.41
C ARG A 19 17.88 -12.92 5.93
N LEU A 20 18.97 -12.56 6.62
CA LEU A 20 19.88 -13.55 7.23
C LEU A 20 19.22 -14.33 8.37
N TYR A 21 18.14 -13.82 8.97
CA TYR A 21 17.44 -14.48 10.09
C TYR A 21 16.54 -15.62 9.60
N GLY A 22 16.35 -15.75 8.28
CA GLY A 22 15.58 -16.82 7.68
C GLY A 22 14.07 -16.68 7.88
N ILE A 23 13.37 -17.80 7.78
CA ILE A 23 11.89 -17.87 7.75
C ILE A 23 11.25 -17.41 9.07
N ASP A 24 11.97 -17.54 10.19
CA ASP A 24 11.51 -17.19 11.54
C ASP A 24 12.06 -15.85 12.04
N CYS A 25 12.33 -14.91 11.14
CA CYS A 25 12.63 -13.54 11.54
C CYS A 25 11.50 -13.02 12.46
N PRO A 26 11.79 -12.57 13.70
CA PRO A 26 10.78 -12.10 14.63
C PRO A 26 10.22 -10.71 14.26
N ALA A 27 10.59 -10.20 13.08
CA ALA A 27 10.16 -8.93 12.53
C ALA A 27 9.58 -9.15 11.13
N VAL A 28 8.44 -8.52 10.89
CA VAL A 28 7.86 -8.42 9.55
C VAL A 28 8.43 -7.18 8.88
N ASP A 29 9.22 -7.38 7.82
CA ASP A 29 9.66 -6.29 6.96
C ASP A 29 8.52 -5.95 5.99
N ILE A 30 7.89 -4.79 6.19
CA ILE A 30 6.78 -4.32 5.35
C ILE A 30 7.38 -3.31 4.37
N ASP A 31 7.46 -3.69 3.10
CA ASP A 31 8.11 -2.88 2.05
C ASP A 31 7.54 -1.45 1.98
N LEU A 32 6.22 -1.33 2.07
CA LEU A 32 5.53 -0.05 2.07
C LEU A 32 4.25 -0.13 2.91
N LEU A 33 4.39 0.08 4.22
CA LEU A 33 3.26 0.28 5.12
C LEU A 33 2.77 1.72 5.01
N LEU A 34 1.47 1.87 4.75
CA LEU A 34 0.81 3.16 4.82
C LEU A 34 -0.37 3.08 5.80
N ILE A 35 -0.45 4.10 6.65
CA ILE A 35 -1.58 4.30 7.57
C ILE A 35 -2.43 5.40 6.96
N GLU A 36 -3.65 5.04 6.56
CA GLU A 36 -4.67 6.04 6.28
C GLU A 36 -5.20 6.56 7.61
N TYR A 37 -5.26 7.87 7.78
CA TYR A 37 -5.75 8.50 9.00
C TYR A 37 -6.72 9.64 8.69
N ASP A 38 -7.60 9.93 9.65
CA ASP A 38 -8.42 11.13 9.68
C ASP A 38 -8.31 11.74 11.08
N SER A 39 -7.99 13.04 11.15
CA SER A 39 -7.92 13.79 12.41
C SER A 39 -7.02 13.10 13.46
N ALA A 40 -5.84 12.67 13.01
CA ALA A 40 -4.85 11.90 13.77
C ALA A 40 -5.31 10.50 14.26
N THR A 41 -6.45 10.01 13.79
CA THR A 41 -6.97 8.67 14.11
C THR A 41 -6.76 7.74 12.91
N PRO A 42 -6.09 6.58 13.07
CA PRO A 42 -5.97 5.59 12.01
C PRO A 42 -7.36 5.11 11.55
N VAL A 43 -7.55 4.97 10.24
CA VAL A 43 -8.81 4.49 9.63
C VAL A 43 -8.63 3.21 8.83
N ALA A 44 -7.41 2.90 8.36
CA ALA A 44 -7.08 1.66 7.69
C ALA A 44 -5.58 1.39 7.70
N LEU A 45 -5.22 0.11 7.61
CA LEU A 45 -3.86 -0.35 7.30
C LEU A 45 -3.82 -0.84 5.85
N ILE A 46 -2.84 -0.37 5.09
CA ILE A 46 -2.65 -0.77 3.69
C ILE A 46 -1.20 -1.19 3.48
N GLU A 47 -1.02 -2.42 2.98
CA GLU A 47 0.27 -2.89 2.47
C GLU A 47 0.25 -2.83 0.94
N TYR A 48 1.13 -2.01 0.37
CA TYR A 48 1.27 -1.86 -1.06
C TYR A 48 2.35 -2.79 -1.62
N LYS A 49 2.07 -3.36 -2.80
CA LYS A 49 3.01 -4.17 -3.57
C LYS A 49 2.97 -3.76 -5.03
N ASN A 50 4.10 -3.39 -5.61
CA ASN A 50 4.18 -3.24 -7.06
C ASN A 50 3.99 -4.62 -7.72
N GLU A 51 3.40 -4.69 -8.92
CA GLU A 51 3.16 -5.94 -9.63
C GLU A 51 4.41 -6.76 -9.94
N HIS A 52 5.59 -6.12 -9.99
CA HIS A 52 6.88 -6.79 -10.18
C HIS A 52 7.60 -7.13 -8.88
N SER A 53 7.03 -6.76 -7.72
CA SER A 53 7.63 -7.12 -6.44
C SER A 53 7.69 -8.65 -6.31
N PHE A 54 8.91 -9.18 -6.18
CA PHE A 54 9.13 -10.62 -6.12
C PHE A 54 8.53 -11.16 -4.82
N SER A 55 7.35 -11.76 -4.91
CA SER A 55 6.54 -12.22 -3.78
C SER A 55 6.98 -13.58 -3.21
N GLY A 56 8.18 -14.06 -3.57
CA GLY A 56 8.60 -15.43 -3.35
C GLY A 56 8.51 -15.95 -1.92
N ASN A 57 8.49 -15.07 -0.91
CA ASN A 57 8.50 -15.46 0.51
C ASN A 57 7.65 -14.56 1.43
N THR A 58 6.56 -13.91 0.98
CA THR A 58 5.65 -13.33 1.99
C THR A 58 4.96 -14.48 2.71
N SER A 59 5.52 -14.87 3.85
CA SER A 59 5.05 -16.00 4.63
C SER A 59 3.63 -15.77 5.13
N TRP A 60 2.92 -16.87 5.36
CA TRP A 60 1.63 -16.83 6.04
C TRP A 60 1.75 -16.21 7.45
N SER A 61 2.90 -16.37 8.12
CA SER A 61 3.18 -15.76 9.43
C SER A 61 3.22 -14.23 9.37
N THR A 62 3.80 -13.64 8.32
CA THR A 62 3.82 -12.19 8.10
C THR A 62 2.41 -11.62 8.02
N TRP A 63 1.57 -12.19 7.16
CA TRP A 63 0.18 -11.75 7.03
C TRP A 63 -0.61 -11.95 8.32
N ARG A 64 -0.35 -13.05 9.05
CA ARG A 64 -1.01 -13.32 10.32
C ARG A 64 -0.64 -12.31 11.41
N ALA A 65 0.61 -11.87 11.46
CA ALA A 65 1.05 -10.82 12.38
C ALA A 65 0.38 -9.47 12.07
N LEU A 66 0.33 -9.08 10.79
CA LEU A 66 -0.35 -7.87 10.34
C LEU A 66 -1.85 -7.92 10.60
N GLU A 67 -2.49 -9.05 10.30
CA GLU A 67 -3.91 -9.27 10.56
C GLU A 67 -4.21 -9.15 12.07
N THR A 68 -3.36 -9.73 12.92
CA THR A 68 -3.50 -9.64 14.38
C THR A 68 -3.37 -8.19 14.86
N LEU A 69 -2.39 -7.43 14.36
CA LEU A 69 -2.23 -6.01 14.67
C LEU A 69 -3.46 -5.21 14.25
N ALA A 70 -3.95 -5.41 13.02
CA ALA A 70 -5.12 -4.72 12.49
C ALA A 70 -6.39 -5.03 13.29
N ASN A 71 -6.60 -6.30 13.63
CA ASN A 71 -7.75 -6.72 14.42
C ASN A 71 -7.71 -6.14 15.84
N ASN A 72 -6.54 -6.11 16.48
CA ASN A 72 -6.37 -5.50 17.80
C ASN A 72 -6.64 -3.99 17.77
N ALA A 73 -6.26 -3.33 16.68
CA ALA A 73 -6.52 -1.91 16.46
C ALA A 73 -7.94 -1.62 15.94
N MET A 74 -8.75 -2.65 15.66
CA MET A 74 -10.07 -2.54 15.03
C MET A 74 -10.04 -1.81 13.68
N LEU A 75 -8.99 -2.02 12.89
CA LEU A 75 -8.79 -1.40 11.58
C LEU A 75 -9.03 -2.40 10.44
N PRO A 76 -9.60 -1.97 9.30
CA PRO A 76 -9.56 -2.75 8.09
C PRO A 76 -8.12 -2.85 7.57
N LEU A 77 -7.71 -4.06 7.17
CA LEU A 77 -6.43 -4.34 6.53
C LEU A 77 -6.63 -4.72 5.06
N PHE A 78 -5.95 -4.01 4.17
CA PHE A 78 -5.97 -4.28 2.74
C PHE A 78 -4.56 -4.60 2.22
N LYS A 79 -4.49 -5.60 1.33
CA LYS A 79 -3.36 -5.79 0.43
C LYS A 79 -3.68 -5.12 -0.89
N VAL A 80 -2.84 -4.19 -1.34
CA VAL A 80 -3.03 -3.49 -2.61
C VAL A 80 -1.87 -3.80 -3.55
N THR A 81 -2.18 -4.40 -4.70
CA THR A 81 -1.21 -4.59 -5.78
C THR A 81 -1.42 -3.54 -6.86
N TYR A 82 -0.37 -2.82 -7.26
CA TYR A 82 -0.49 -1.75 -8.26
C TYR A 82 0.49 -1.95 -9.42
N SER A 83 0.08 -1.51 -10.62
CA SER A 83 0.93 -1.54 -11.81
C SER A 83 1.97 -0.43 -11.80
N SER A 84 3.10 -0.64 -12.49
CA SER A 84 4.20 0.33 -12.50
C SER A 84 3.84 1.68 -13.13
N ASP A 85 2.84 1.69 -14.02
CA ASP A 85 2.27 2.88 -14.64
C ASP A 85 1.05 3.45 -13.90
N PHE A 86 0.70 2.87 -12.74
CA PHE A 86 -0.46 3.21 -11.91
C PHE A 86 -1.83 3.12 -12.61
N SER A 87 -1.91 2.44 -13.76
CA SER A 87 -3.17 2.25 -14.48
C SER A 87 -4.11 1.26 -13.80
N ARG A 88 -3.57 0.36 -12.98
CA ARG A 88 -4.32 -0.74 -12.35
C ARG A 88 -3.99 -0.90 -10.86
N TRP A 89 -5.04 -1.08 -10.07
CA TRP A 89 -4.98 -1.30 -8.62
C TRP A 89 -5.86 -2.49 -8.22
N CYS A 90 -5.28 -3.56 -7.70
CA CYS A 90 -6.01 -4.70 -7.16
C CYS A 90 -6.06 -4.61 -5.64
N VAL A 91 -7.24 -4.31 -5.09
CA VAL A 91 -7.48 -4.19 -3.65
C VAL A 91 -8.04 -5.51 -3.13
N ARG A 92 -7.36 -6.12 -2.15
CA ARG A 92 -7.76 -7.38 -1.51
C ARG A 92 -8.03 -7.17 -0.01
N PRO A 93 -9.22 -7.52 0.50
CA PRO A 93 -9.48 -7.50 1.93
C PRO A 93 -8.71 -8.62 2.63
N VAL A 94 -8.05 -8.33 3.76
CA VAL A 94 -7.29 -9.33 4.53
C VAL A 94 -8.09 -9.81 5.75
N ASN A 95 -8.66 -8.89 6.53
CA ASN A 95 -9.45 -9.22 7.72
C ASN A 95 -10.95 -8.99 7.52
N TYR A 96 -11.76 -9.44 8.49
CA TYR A 96 -13.22 -9.32 8.42
C TYR A 96 -13.71 -7.87 8.32
N ILE A 97 -13.02 -6.92 8.98
CA ILE A 97 -13.36 -5.49 8.93
C ILE A 97 -13.19 -4.94 7.50
N ALA A 98 -12.11 -5.34 6.82
CA ALA A 98 -11.91 -5.01 5.41
C ALA A 98 -12.95 -5.69 4.49
N GLN A 99 -13.33 -6.93 4.78
CA GLN A 99 -14.34 -7.67 4.01
C GLN A 99 -15.72 -6.99 4.05
N TYR A 100 -16.08 -6.34 5.16
CA TYR A 100 -17.31 -5.53 5.22
C TYR A 100 -17.29 -4.32 4.27
N ARG A 101 -16.11 -3.81 3.92
CA ARG A 101 -15.95 -2.69 2.97
C ARG A 101 -15.88 -3.19 1.53
N ILE A 102 -15.11 -4.23 1.29
CA ILE A 102 -14.94 -4.88 -0.01
C ILE A 102 -15.04 -6.40 0.23
N PRO A 103 -16.16 -7.06 -0.14
CA PRO A 103 -16.37 -8.48 0.15
C PRO A 103 -15.41 -9.43 -0.58
N GLN A 104 -14.89 -9.00 -1.73
CA GLN A 104 -14.02 -9.81 -2.59
C GLN A 104 -12.98 -8.93 -3.28
N PRO A 105 -11.81 -9.47 -3.67
CA PRO A 105 -10.82 -8.74 -4.46
C PRO A 105 -11.46 -7.95 -5.62
N VAL A 106 -11.06 -6.69 -5.75
CA VAL A 106 -11.57 -5.79 -6.80
C VAL A 106 -10.40 -5.12 -7.51
N GLU A 107 -10.53 -5.02 -8.83
CA GLU A 107 -9.62 -4.25 -9.66
C GLU A 107 -10.22 -2.86 -9.90
N MET A 108 -9.39 -1.83 -9.77
CA MET A 108 -9.76 -0.42 -9.88
C MET A 108 -8.76 0.30 -10.79
N ASP A 109 -9.23 1.30 -11.53
CA ASP A 109 -8.34 2.31 -12.09
C ASP A 109 -7.93 3.32 -10.99
N GLU A 110 -7.00 4.21 -11.30
CA GLU A 110 -6.53 5.21 -10.32
C GLU A 110 -7.67 6.11 -9.80
N PRO A 111 -8.59 6.66 -10.62
CA PRO A 111 -9.74 7.40 -10.12
C PRO A 111 -10.59 6.63 -9.10
N ASP A 112 -10.94 5.38 -9.39
CA ASP A 112 -11.74 4.55 -8.49
C ASP A 112 -10.97 4.18 -7.22
N PHE A 113 -9.66 3.94 -7.34
CA PHE A 113 -8.80 3.71 -6.19
C PHE A 113 -8.72 4.93 -5.27
N VAL A 114 -8.59 6.15 -5.83
CA VAL A 114 -8.61 7.39 -5.05
C VAL A 114 -9.96 7.59 -4.36
N ARG A 115 -11.08 7.33 -5.04
CA ARG A 115 -12.42 7.36 -4.40
C ARG A 115 -12.50 6.37 -3.25
N PHE A 116 -11.99 5.16 -3.44
CA PHE A 116 -11.92 4.15 -2.39
C PHE A 116 -11.17 4.68 -1.16
N LEU A 117 -9.98 5.25 -1.31
CA LEU A 117 -9.21 5.81 -0.18
C LEU A 117 -9.99 6.90 0.58
N TYR A 118 -10.69 7.79 -0.13
CA TYR A 118 -11.52 8.81 0.51
C TYR A 118 -12.75 8.23 1.20
N SER A 119 -13.36 7.19 0.63
CA SER A 119 -14.49 6.49 1.22
C SER A 119 -14.17 5.82 2.55
N LEU A 120 -12.91 5.41 2.78
CA LEU A 120 -12.46 4.84 4.07
C LEU A 120 -12.64 5.84 5.22
N ARG A 121 -12.59 7.14 4.91
CA ARG A 121 -12.82 8.25 5.84
C ARG A 121 -14.27 8.76 5.82
N GLY A 122 -15.14 8.19 4.99
CA GLY A 122 -16.49 8.70 4.77
C GLY A 122 -16.52 10.07 4.09
N ARG A 123 -15.51 10.38 3.27
CA ARG A 123 -15.38 11.67 2.57
C ARG A 123 -15.51 11.49 1.05
N GLU A 124 -15.91 12.58 0.40
CA GLU A 124 -15.77 12.71 -1.05
C GLU A 124 -14.38 13.23 -1.42
N VAL A 125 -13.97 12.99 -2.66
CA VAL A 125 -12.69 13.47 -3.18
C VAL A 125 -12.83 14.95 -3.56
N PRO A 126 -12.01 15.85 -2.99
CA PRO A 126 -12.04 17.27 -3.33
C PRO A 126 -11.70 17.53 -4.81
N PRO A 127 -12.33 18.52 -5.47
CA PRO A 127 -12.07 18.84 -6.87
C PRO A 127 -10.59 19.08 -7.20
N GLU A 128 -9.84 19.72 -6.29
CA GLU A 128 -8.41 20.01 -6.51
C GLU A 128 -7.54 18.75 -6.67
N VAL A 129 -7.94 17.64 -6.05
CA VAL A 129 -7.22 16.37 -6.16
C VAL A 129 -7.33 15.83 -7.59
N TRP A 130 -8.50 15.96 -8.21
CA TRP A 130 -8.72 15.55 -9.59
C TRP A 130 -7.88 16.36 -10.57
N GLU A 131 -7.74 17.67 -10.33
CA GLU A 131 -6.89 18.51 -11.18
C GLU A 131 -5.41 18.13 -11.06
N ASN A 132 -4.94 17.82 -9.85
CA ASN A 132 -3.56 17.38 -9.63
C ASN A 132 -3.25 16.06 -10.33
N ILE A 133 -4.15 15.07 -10.23
CA ILE A 133 -3.99 13.77 -10.91
C ILE A 133 -3.94 13.95 -12.43
N ARG A 134 -4.83 14.79 -12.99
CA ARG A 134 -4.84 15.09 -14.44
C ARG A 134 -3.55 15.78 -14.87
N LYS A 135 -3.02 16.70 -14.06
CA LYS A 135 -1.76 17.39 -14.35
C LYS A 135 -0.58 16.42 -14.36
N ALA A 136 -0.46 15.58 -13.34
CA ALA A 136 0.61 14.57 -13.25
C ALA A 136 0.65 13.64 -14.48
N LYS A 137 -0.53 13.19 -14.95
CA LYS A 137 -0.61 12.35 -16.17
C LYS A 137 -0.12 13.06 -17.43
N ARG A 138 -0.27 14.38 -17.52
CA ARG A 138 0.21 15.14 -18.70
C ARG A 138 1.73 15.29 -18.71
N GLU A 139 2.34 15.47 -17.53
CA GLU A 139 3.79 15.61 -17.38
C GLU A 139 4.53 14.29 -17.71
N VAL A 140 3.97 13.14 -17.31
CA VAL A 140 4.52 11.83 -17.66
C VAL A 140 4.48 11.56 -19.18
N VAL A 141 3.45 12.06 -19.87
CA VAL A 141 3.33 11.91 -21.34
C VAL A 141 4.30 12.84 -22.08
N SER A 142 4.59 14.04 -21.55
CA SER A 142 5.54 14.96 -22.17
C SER A 142 7.00 14.54 -22.02
N ASP A 143 7.34 13.81 -20.96
CA ASP A 143 8.70 13.32 -20.72
C ASP A 143 9.03 12.02 -21.49
N ALA A 144 8.03 11.42 -22.15
CA ALA A 144 8.16 10.22 -22.97
C ALA A 144 8.28 10.50 -24.49
N GLN A 145 8.39 11.79 -24.88
CA GLN A 145 8.60 12.25 -26.26
C GLN A 145 10.02 12.82 -26.45
#